data_AF-A0A7J8E275-F1
#
_entry.id   AF-A0A7J8E275-F1
#
_cell.length_a   1.000
_cell.length_b   1.000
_cell.length_c   1.000
_cell.angle_alpha   90.00
_cell.angle_beta   90.00
_cell.angle_gamma   90.00
#
_symmetry.space_group_name_H-M   'P 1'
#
loop_
_entity.id
_entity.type
_entity.pdbx_description
1 polymer ?
#
loop_
_entity_poly.entity_id
_entity_poly.type
_entity_poly.pdbx_seq_one_letter_code
_entity_poly.pdbx_strand_id
1 'polypeptide(L)'
;MAKVPDLFEDLKNCYSENEEYSSEIDQLSLNQKSFYDVRYDPLPEDCMDKFMSLSTSEISKTSQLTFEESVVVVAANGKVLKKRRLSFNRFMTDNDLEAIANDPEEEILQPTSAPYSFQGNMKYTFMRVIKQQFILNDTLNQSIIRDTSGKLLMAAALNNLDQAVKFDMGAYKSDDVKRVVTLRISESRLFLSAQNEGDPVLLKEMPETPKTITDETNLLFFWDIHGTKNYFESVAHPNLFLATKQEQPVHMASGQPSNTDFEILDSQP
;
A
#
# COMPACT_ATOMS: atom_id res chain seq x y z
N MET A 1 42.55 -6.66 -45.47
CA MET A 1 41.32 -5.99 -45.02
C MET A 1 40.44 -7.04 -44.37
N ALA A 2 40.26 -6.99 -43.05
CA ALA A 2 39.42 -7.95 -42.33
C ALA A 2 37.96 -7.46 -42.36
N LYS A 3 37.04 -8.35 -42.75
CA LYS A 3 35.61 -8.07 -42.89
C LYS A 3 34.93 -8.35 -41.55
N VAL A 4 34.24 -7.36 -40.98
CA VAL A 4 33.51 -7.44 -39.71
C VAL A 4 32.14 -8.09 -39.97
N PRO A 5 31.70 -9.11 -39.20
CA PRO A 5 30.36 -9.68 -39.34
C PRO A 5 29.29 -8.74 -38.75
N ASP A 6 28.22 -8.52 -39.49
CA ASP A 6 27.04 -7.74 -39.09
C ASP A 6 26.05 -8.63 -38.32
N LEU A 7 25.57 -8.17 -37.17
CA LEU A 7 24.81 -8.97 -36.19
C LEU A 7 23.31 -9.09 -36.53
N PHE A 8 22.84 -8.49 -37.63
CA PHE A 8 21.42 -8.37 -37.95
C PHE A 8 20.90 -9.29 -39.05
N GLU A 9 21.74 -10.14 -39.67
CA GLU A 9 21.28 -11.11 -40.69
C GLU A 9 20.75 -12.44 -40.11
N ASP A 10 21.01 -12.76 -38.84
CA ASP A 10 20.65 -14.08 -38.27
C ASP A 10 19.21 -14.19 -37.72
N LEU A 11 18.36 -13.17 -37.89
CA LEU A 11 16.98 -13.16 -37.37
C LEU A 11 15.89 -13.39 -38.42
N LYS A 12 16.23 -13.80 -39.65
CA LYS A 12 15.25 -14.01 -40.74
C LYS A 12 14.80 -15.45 -41.00
N ASN A 13 15.21 -16.43 -40.20
CA ASN A 13 14.95 -17.85 -40.49
C ASN A 13 14.10 -18.59 -39.44
N CYS A 14 13.07 -17.96 -38.84
CA CYS A 14 12.16 -18.65 -37.92
C CYS A 14 10.67 -18.32 -38.09
N TYR A 15 10.19 -18.09 -39.32
CA TYR A 15 8.76 -18.17 -39.62
C TYR A 15 8.52 -19.04 -40.85
N SER A 16 8.17 -20.30 -40.58
CA SER A 16 7.64 -21.24 -41.56
C SER A 16 6.12 -21.27 -41.42
N GLU A 17 5.43 -20.70 -42.40
CA GLU A 17 4.07 -21.11 -42.78
C GLU A 17 4.09 -22.52 -43.41
N ASN A 18 2.91 -23.15 -43.43
CA ASN A 18 2.39 -24.25 -44.29
C ASN A 18 1.66 -25.30 -43.42
N GLU A 19 0.32 -25.24 -43.32
CA GLU A 19 -0.70 -25.85 -44.20
C GLU A 19 -1.06 -27.30 -43.75
N GLU A 20 -2.27 -27.52 -43.20
CA GLU A 20 -3.42 -28.24 -43.84
C GLU A 20 -3.41 -29.77 -43.56
N TYR A 21 -4.47 -30.56 -43.35
CA TYR A 21 -5.91 -30.55 -43.67
C TYR A 21 -6.64 -31.69 -42.89
N SER A 22 -7.98 -31.60 -42.81
CA SER A 22 -9.00 -32.69 -42.73
C SER A 22 -9.24 -33.41 -41.38
N SER A 23 -10.45 -33.77 -40.92
CA SER A 23 -11.86 -33.62 -41.30
C SER A 23 -12.68 -34.33 -40.20
N GLU A 24 -13.80 -33.78 -39.74
CA GLU A 24 -15.09 -34.50 -39.69
C GLU A 24 -16.20 -33.58 -39.18
N ILE A 25 -17.15 -33.34 -40.09
CA ILE A 25 -18.44 -32.72 -39.85
C ILE A 25 -19.37 -33.81 -39.32
N ASP A 26 -20.12 -33.51 -38.26
CA ASP A 26 -21.44 -34.12 -38.11
C ASP A 26 -22.48 -33.01 -37.87
N GLN A 27 -23.39 -32.90 -38.84
CA GLN A 27 -24.52 -31.97 -38.86
C GLN A 27 -25.67 -32.59 -38.09
N LEU A 28 -26.23 -31.89 -37.11
CA LEU A 28 -27.63 -32.09 -36.72
C LEU A 28 -28.33 -30.74 -36.53
N SER A 29 -29.47 -30.65 -37.19
CA SER A 29 -30.26 -29.49 -37.53
C SER A 29 -31.17 -28.95 -36.42
N LEU A 30 -31.37 -27.62 -36.45
CA LEU A 30 -32.57 -26.83 -36.11
C LEU A 30 -33.59 -27.39 -35.08
N ASN A 31 -33.88 -26.60 -34.03
CA ASN A 31 -35.17 -25.91 -33.93
C ASN A 31 -35.25 -24.86 -32.80
N GLN A 32 -35.68 -23.66 -33.23
CA GLN A 32 -36.29 -22.50 -32.57
C GLN A 32 -36.83 -22.64 -31.13
N LYS A 33 -36.55 -21.62 -30.29
CA LYS A 33 -37.55 -20.63 -29.85
C LYS A 33 -36.91 -19.42 -29.17
N SER A 34 -37.14 -18.26 -29.76
CA SER A 34 -36.93 -16.93 -29.18
C SER A 34 -38.10 -16.57 -28.25
N PHE A 35 -37.82 -15.76 -27.24
CA PHE A 35 -38.81 -14.96 -26.53
C PHE A 35 -38.30 -13.50 -26.57
N TYR A 36 -39.08 -12.62 -27.22
CA TYR A 36 -38.91 -11.16 -27.32
C TYR A 36 -38.77 -10.49 -25.92
N ASP A 37 -38.45 -9.21 -25.68
CA ASP A 37 -38.38 -7.96 -26.46
C ASP A 37 -37.60 -6.97 -25.57
N VAL A 38 -36.58 -6.26 -26.04
CA VAL A 38 -36.19 -4.97 -25.41
C VAL A 38 -35.80 -3.99 -26.50
N ARG A 39 -36.67 -3.00 -26.64
CA ARG A 39 -36.50 -1.82 -27.49
C ARG A 39 -35.36 -0.97 -26.93
N TYR A 40 -34.50 -0.48 -27.81
CA TYR A 40 -33.60 0.62 -27.51
C TYR A 40 -34.42 1.92 -27.49
N ASP A 41 -34.32 2.67 -26.40
CA ASP A 41 -34.72 4.08 -26.35
C ASP A 41 -33.49 4.96 -26.06
N PRO A 42 -33.45 6.19 -26.61
CA PRO A 42 -32.26 7.03 -26.65
C PRO A 42 -32.13 7.92 -25.40
N LEU A 43 -30.88 8.29 -25.11
CA LEU A 43 -30.47 9.29 -24.11
C LEU A 43 -31.27 10.60 -24.24
N PRO A 44 -31.69 11.23 -23.12
CA PRO A 44 -32.17 12.60 -23.15
C PRO A 44 -31.04 13.56 -22.75
N GLU A 45 -30.51 14.28 -23.73
CA GLU A 45 -29.75 15.51 -23.48
C GLU A 45 -30.24 16.56 -24.48
N ASP A 46 -31.10 17.44 -23.98
CA ASP A 46 -31.44 18.67 -24.68
C ASP A 46 -31.70 19.77 -23.65
N CYS A 47 -30.73 20.68 -23.54
CA CYS A 47 -31.01 22.06 -23.20
C CYS A 47 -30.02 22.94 -23.97
N MET A 48 -30.45 23.32 -25.18
CA MET A 48 -29.97 24.47 -25.93
C MET A 48 -29.93 25.72 -25.02
N ASP A 49 -28.91 26.57 -25.14
CA ASP A 49 -29.03 27.78 -25.98
C ASP A 49 -27.72 28.59 -26.09
N LYS A 50 -27.51 29.16 -27.28
CA LYS A 50 -26.65 30.29 -27.66
C LYS A 50 -25.12 30.20 -27.62
N PHE A 51 -24.56 29.97 -28.81
CA PHE A 51 -23.26 30.53 -29.22
C PHE A 51 -23.44 31.98 -29.74
N MET A 52 -22.76 32.93 -29.11
CA MET A 52 -22.37 34.19 -29.74
C MET A 52 -20.85 34.20 -29.90
N SER A 53 -20.41 34.21 -31.15
CA SER A 53 -19.06 34.59 -31.56
C SER A 53 -18.89 36.10 -31.37
N LEU A 54 -17.79 36.55 -30.78
CA LEU A 54 -17.17 37.85 -31.08
C LEU A 54 -15.67 37.78 -30.77
N SER A 55 -14.88 38.09 -31.80
CA SER A 55 -13.45 38.33 -31.81
C SER A 55 -13.05 39.53 -30.94
N THR A 56 -11.82 39.51 -30.38
CA THR A 56 -10.82 40.60 -30.50
C THR A 56 -9.54 40.33 -29.71
N SER A 57 -8.43 40.37 -30.44
CA SER A 57 -7.12 40.96 -30.14
C SER A 57 -6.38 40.70 -28.82
N GLU A 58 -5.22 40.05 -28.97
CA GLU A 58 -4.04 40.16 -28.11
C GLU A 58 -3.69 41.63 -27.78
N ILE A 59 -3.30 41.90 -26.52
CA ILE A 59 -2.10 42.66 -26.15
C ILE A 59 -1.79 42.39 -24.67
N SER A 60 -0.52 42.06 -24.43
CA SER A 60 0.18 41.93 -23.15
C SER A 60 0.15 43.19 -22.27
N LYS A 61 0.03 43.03 -20.93
CA LYS A 61 1.03 43.46 -19.92
C LYS A 61 0.47 43.51 -18.48
N THR A 62 1.26 42.89 -17.59
CA THR A 62 1.53 43.19 -16.17
C THR A 62 0.40 43.13 -15.13
N SER A 63 0.71 42.33 -14.11
CA SER A 63 -0.03 42.00 -12.89
C SER A 63 -0.28 43.18 -11.96
N GLN A 64 -1.52 43.32 -11.51
CA GLN A 64 -1.85 44.02 -10.27
C GLN A 64 -2.97 43.22 -9.57
N LEU A 65 -2.57 42.35 -8.63
CA LEU A 65 -3.51 41.62 -7.79
C LEU A 65 -3.99 42.55 -6.66
N THR A 66 -5.14 43.17 -6.87
CA THR A 66 -5.96 43.73 -5.78
C THR A 66 -6.87 42.62 -5.26
N PHE A 67 -6.55 42.09 -4.08
CA PHE A 67 -7.43 41.19 -3.34
C PHE A 67 -8.47 42.05 -2.61
N GLU A 68 -9.69 42.09 -3.13
CA GLU A 68 -10.86 42.58 -2.41
C GLU A 68 -11.70 41.35 -2.01
N GLU A 69 -11.67 40.98 -0.73
CA GLU A 69 -12.55 39.95 -0.19
C GLU A 69 -13.43 40.58 0.89
N SER A 70 -14.70 40.76 0.52
CA SER A 70 -15.78 41.17 1.40
C SER A 70 -16.41 39.92 2.01
N VAL A 71 -16.36 39.77 3.34
CA VAL A 71 -17.38 39.02 4.08
C VAL A 71 -17.69 39.77 5.38
N VAL A 72 -18.84 40.45 5.38
CA VAL A 72 -19.47 41.00 6.58
C VAL A 72 -20.23 39.87 7.26
N VAL A 73 -19.81 39.47 8.46
CA VAL A 73 -20.64 38.67 9.37
C VAL A 73 -20.94 39.51 10.61
N VAL A 74 -22.18 39.99 10.70
CA VAL A 74 -22.75 40.60 11.90
C VAL A 74 -23.16 39.48 12.83
N ALA A 75 -22.48 39.36 13.98
CA ALA A 75 -22.95 38.56 15.10
C ALA A 75 -23.31 39.48 16.26
N ALA A 76 -24.57 39.39 16.70
CA ALA A 76 -25.08 40.07 17.87
C ALA A 76 -24.52 39.42 19.15
N ASN A 77 -24.03 40.27 20.06
CA ASN A 77 -23.74 39.99 21.47
C ASN A 77 -22.62 38.98 21.80
N GLY A 78 -21.43 39.50 22.14
CA GLY A 78 -20.44 38.77 22.94
C GLY A 78 -18.99 39.22 22.76
N LYS A 79 -18.55 40.16 23.60
CA LYS A 79 -17.14 40.58 23.92
C LYS A 79 -16.07 40.35 22.84
N VAL A 80 -15.70 41.45 22.16
CA VAL A 80 -14.55 41.54 21.24
C VAL A 80 -13.23 41.37 22.01
N LEU A 81 -12.46 40.32 21.70
CA LEU A 81 -11.06 40.17 22.10
C LEU A 81 -10.18 40.97 21.13
N LYS A 82 -9.57 42.06 21.59
CA LYS A 82 -8.59 42.83 20.80
C LYS A 82 -7.33 41.98 20.60
N LYS A 83 -7.11 41.48 19.37
CA LYS A 83 -5.80 40.95 18.99
C LYS A 83 -4.83 42.13 18.82
N ARG A 84 -3.76 42.15 19.62
CA ARG A 84 -2.66 43.12 19.48
C ARG A 84 -1.90 42.76 18.20
N ARG A 85 -2.01 43.60 17.16
CA ARG A 85 -1.11 43.53 16.00
C ARG A 85 0.30 43.87 16.47
N LEU A 86 1.22 42.91 16.41
CA LEU A 86 2.66 43.18 16.49
C LEU A 86 3.10 43.66 15.12
N SER A 87 3.26 44.97 14.96
CA SER A 87 3.95 45.55 13.81
C SER A 87 5.46 45.47 14.07
N PHE A 88 6.15 44.59 13.36
CA PHE A 88 7.62 44.62 13.30
C PHE A 88 8.05 45.73 12.34
N ASN A 89 8.25 46.93 12.88
CA ASN A 89 9.00 47.99 12.21
C ASN A 89 10.34 48.13 12.95
N ARG A 90 11.27 47.20 12.70
CA ARG A 90 12.67 47.37 13.08
C ARG A 90 13.52 46.87 11.93
N PHE A 91 14.26 47.78 11.31
CA PHE A 91 15.25 47.44 10.30
C PHE A 91 16.43 46.80 11.01
N MET A 92 16.74 45.55 10.65
CA MET A 92 17.93 44.84 11.10
C MET A 92 19.17 45.64 10.68
N THR A 93 20.01 45.98 11.65
CA THR A 93 21.33 46.59 11.39
C THR A 93 22.39 45.53 11.62
N ASP A 94 23.52 45.59 10.91
CA ASP A 94 24.57 44.53 10.89
C ASP A 94 25.07 44.13 12.30
N ASN A 95 25.02 45.05 13.27
CA ASN A 95 25.35 44.78 14.67
C ASN A 95 24.38 43.83 15.40
N ASP A 96 23.13 43.66 14.93
CA ASP A 96 22.16 42.73 15.51
C ASP A 96 22.46 41.26 15.11
N LEU A 97 23.22 41.03 14.03
CA LEU A 97 23.67 39.69 13.58
C LEU A 97 24.85 39.15 14.39
N GLU A 98 25.76 40.04 14.83
CA GLU A 98 26.91 39.64 15.66
C GLU A 98 26.52 39.21 17.07
N ALA A 99 25.35 39.65 17.57
CA ALA A 99 24.82 39.25 18.87
C ALA A 99 24.26 37.82 18.88
N ILE A 100 23.81 37.30 17.72
CA ILE A 100 23.28 35.94 17.58
C ILE A 100 24.43 34.93 17.45
N ALA A 101 25.56 35.35 16.88
CA ALA A 101 26.71 34.47 16.62
C ALA A 101 27.55 34.15 17.88
N ASN A 102 27.36 34.87 18.98
CA ASN A 102 28.23 34.79 20.17
C ASN A 102 27.48 34.42 21.46
N ASP A 103 26.25 33.91 21.39
CA ASP A 103 25.55 33.38 22.55
C ASP A 103 25.91 31.89 22.75
N PRO A 104 26.63 31.52 23.84
CA PRO A 104 27.02 30.13 24.09
C PRO A 104 25.89 29.29 24.74
N GLU A 105 24.68 29.83 24.93
CA GLU A 105 23.57 29.15 25.62
C GLU A 105 22.39 28.73 24.72
N GLU A 106 22.56 28.62 23.40
CA GLU A 106 21.57 27.90 22.59
C GLU A 106 21.85 26.39 22.61
N GLU A 107 21.47 25.74 23.72
CA GLU A 107 21.15 24.31 23.68
C GLU A 107 20.08 24.12 22.61
N ILE A 108 20.47 23.53 21.46
CA ILE A 108 19.54 23.03 20.46
C ILE A 108 18.67 22.01 21.19
N LEU A 109 17.49 22.45 21.64
CA LEU A 109 16.48 21.56 22.17
C LEU A 109 16.14 20.57 21.05
N GLN A 110 16.75 19.39 21.10
CA GLN A 110 16.22 18.24 20.39
C GLN A 110 14.73 18.18 20.76
N PRO A 111 13.81 18.08 19.79
CA PRO A 111 12.44 17.78 20.12
C PRO A 111 12.49 16.49 20.93
N THR A 112 12.17 16.58 22.22
CA THR A 112 11.92 15.40 23.04
C THR A 112 10.85 14.64 22.28
N SER A 113 11.23 13.51 21.69
CA SER A 113 10.28 12.62 21.04
C SER A 113 9.25 12.29 22.11
N ALA A 114 8.05 12.88 21.95
CA ALA A 114 6.93 12.48 22.77
C ALA A 114 6.80 10.97 22.55
N PRO A 115 6.83 10.13 23.60
CA PRO A 115 6.47 8.74 23.43
C PRO A 115 5.09 8.75 22.77
N TYR A 116 4.96 7.98 21.70
CA TYR A 116 3.75 7.89 20.88
C TYR A 116 2.63 7.20 21.69
N SER A 117 2.20 7.79 22.81
CA SER A 117 1.08 7.33 23.61
C SER A 117 -0.20 7.93 23.01
N PHE A 118 -0.52 7.53 21.78
CA PHE A 118 -1.83 7.78 21.18
C PHE A 118 -2.39 6.50 20.57
N GLN A 119 -2.42 5.42 21.36
CA GLN A 119 -3.24 4.24 21.08
C GLN A 119 -4.57 4.35 21.83
N GLY A 120 -5.30 5.44 21.60
CA GLY A 120 -6.65 5.61 22.11
C GLY A 120 -7.65 5.59 20.96
N ASN A 121 -8.19 4.41 20.67
CA ASN A 121 -9.35 4.16 19.77
C ASN A 121 -9.08 4.09 18.25
N MET A 122 -7.93 3.58 17.81
CA MET A 122 -7.82 3.16 16.40
C MET A 122 -8.68 1.91 16.16
N LYS A 123 -9.68 2.04 15.29
CA LYS A 123 -10.60 0.97 14.93
C LYS A 123 -10.28 0.45 13.53
N TYR A 124 -9.87 -0.81 13.44
CA TYR A 124 -9.59 -1.47 12.17
C TYR A 124 -10.82 -2.27 11.75
N THR A 125 -11.42 -1.93 10.61
CA THR A 125 -12.62 -2.63 10.10
C THR A 125 -12.25 -3.53 8.93
N PHE A 126 -12.60 -4.82 9.02
CA PHE A 126 -12.32 -5.78 7.96
C PHE A 126 -13.01 -5.37 6.66
N MET A 127 -12.27 -5.44 5.55
CA MET A 127 -12.80 -5.12 4.22
C MET A 127 -13.06 -6.38 3.40
N ARG A 128 -11.98 -7.11 3.07
CA ARG A 128 -12.02 -8.31 2.22
C ARG A 128 -10.70 -9.05 2.30
N VAL A 129 -10.70 -10.30 1.86
CA VAL A 129 -9.47 -11.04 1.55
C VAL A 129 -8.94 -10.55 0.21
N ILE A 130 -7.66 -10.18 0.15
CA ILE A 130 -7.02 -9.59 -1.04
C ILE A 130 -6.05 -10.55 -1.75
N LYS A 131 -5.47 -11.51 -1.03
CA LYS A 131 -4.69 -12.63 -1.57
C LYS A 131 -5.07 -13.90 -0.83
N GLN A 132 -5.09 -15.02 -1.55
CA GLN A 132 -5.45 -16.33 -1.01
C GLN A 132 -4.39 -17.34 -1.40
N GLN A 133 -4.16 -18.30 -0.50
CA GLN A 133 -3.27 -19.44 -0.70
C GLN A 133 -1.84 -19.13 -1.17
N PHE A 134 -1.33 -17.92 -0.94
CA PHE A 134 0.01 -17.54 -1.38
C PHE A 134 1.08 -18.05 -0.42
N ILE A 135 2.30 -18.22 -0.93
CA ILE A 135 3.47 -18.64 -0.18
C ILE A 135 4.39 -17.44 0.03
N LEU A 136 5.02 -17.37 1.20
CA LEU A 136 6.05 -16.38 1.52
C LEU A 136 7.42 -17.03 1.41
N ASN A 137 8.27 -16.46 0.56
CA ASN A 137 9.67 -16.83 0.42
C ASN A 137 10.56 -15.69 0.91
N ASP A 138 11.59 -16.00 1.68
CA ASP A 138 12.60 -15.00 2.04
C ASP A 138 13.62 -14.76 0.92
N THR A 139 14.56 -13.84 1.15
CA THR A 139 15.64 -13.51 0.19
C THR A 139 16.61 -14.66 -0.10
N LEU A 140 16.59 -15.71 0.71
CA LEU A 140 17.38 -16.92 0.51
C LEU A 140 16.57 -18.00 -0.21
N ASN A 141 15.41 -17.65 -0.75
CA ASN A 141 14.43 -18.55 -1.37
C ASN A 141 13.97 -19.67 -0.43
N GLN A 142 13.92 -19.39 0.87
CA GLN A 142 13.36 -20.31 1.86
C GLN A 142 11.88 -19.99 2.06
N SER A 143 11.05 -21.01 1.95
CA SER A 143 9.62 -20.88 2.19
C SER A 143 9.31 -21.02 3.68
N ILE A 144 8.27 -20.35 4.13
CA ILE A 144 7.76 -20.53 5.48
C ILE A 144 7.08 -21.91 5.59
N ILE A 145 7.51 -22.70 6.58
CA ILE A 145 6.96 -24.02 6.92
C ILE A 145 6.49 -24.05 8.37
N ARG A 146 5.66 -25.04 8.72
CA ARG A 146 5.44 -25.35 10.13
C ARG A 146 6.58 -26.21 10.65
N ASP A 147 7.02 -25.94 11.87
CA ASP A 147 7.91 -26.83 12.60
C ASP A 147 7.27 -28.22 12.80
N THR A 148 8.09 -29.23 13.09
CA THR A 148 7.72 -30.59 13.50
C THR A 148 6.65 -30.64 14.59
N SER A 149 6.64 -29.67 15.50
CA SER A 149 5.61 -29.54 16.55
C SER A 149 4.28 -28.95 16.06
N GLY A 150 4.26 -28.36 14.87
CA GLY A 150 3.10 -27.69 14.26
C GLY A 150 2.72 -26.35 14.88
N LYS A 151 3.43 -25.89 15.92
CA LYS A 151 3.10 -24.69 16.70
C LYS A 151 3.85 -23.44 16.23
N LEU A 152 5.08 -23.62 15.77
CA LEU A 152 5.96 -22.54 15.33
C LEU A 152 6.10 -22.58 13.81
N LEU A 153 6.50 -21.43 13.26
CA LEU A 153 6.87 -21.31 11.86
C LEU A 153 8.39 -21.26 11.74
N MET A 154 8.93 -21.89 10.70
CA MET A 154 10.34 -21.85 10.34
C MET A 154 10.50 -21.49 8.87
N ALA A 155 11.69 -21.05 8.48
CA ALA A 155 12.06 -20.91 7.08
C ALA A 155 12.92 -22.10 6.67
N ALA A 156 12.60 -22.73 5.55
CA ALA A 156 13.40 -23.81 4.98
C ALA A 156 13.35 -23.78 3.45
N ALA A 157 14.45 -24.20 2.81
CA ALA A 157 14.46 -24.44 1.38
C ALA A 157 13.64 -25.70 1.06
N LEU A 158 12.63 -25.56 0.20
CA LEU A 158 11.73 -26.65 -0.16
C LEU A 158 11.93 -27.09 -1.61
N ASN A 159 11.94 -28.41 -1.83
CA ASN A 159 11.83 -29.00 -3.16
C ASN A 159 10.37 -29.18 -3.60
N ASN A 160 9.46 -29.37 -2.64
CA ASN A 160 8.04 -29.48 -2.89
C ASN A 160 7.31 -28.33 -2.19
N LEU A 161 6.69 -27.43 -2.97
CA LEU A 161 5.97 -26.26 -2.49
C LEU A 161 4.66 -26.60 -1.76
N ASP A 162 4.14 -27.82 -1.90
CA ASP A 162 2.94 -28.27 -1.16
C ASP A 162 3.18 -28.35 0.35
N GLN A 163 4.45 -28.45 0.77
CA GLN A 163 4.84 -28.45 2.18
C GLN A 163 4.93 -27.04 2.78
N ALA A 164 4.90 -26.01 1.93
CA ALA A 164 4.94 -24.62 2.38
C ALA A 164 3.62 -24.23 3.04
N VAL A 165 3.71 -23.34 4.02
CA VAL A 165 2.52 -22.72 4.62
C VAL A 165 1.93 -21.75 3.60
N LYS A 166 0.67 -22.01 3.25
CA LYS A 166 -0.15 -21.13 2.43
C LYS A 166 -0.86 -20.11 3.33
N PHE A 167 -0.87 -18.86 2.91
CA PHE A 167 -1.47 -17.75 3.64
C PHE A 167 -2.62 -17.11 2.87
N ASP A 168 -3.59 -16.59 3.62
CA ASP A 168 -4.60 -15.66 3.15
C ASP A 168 -4.36 -14.30 3.81
N MET A 169 -4.49 -13.24 3.01
CA MET A 169 -4.25 -11.86 3.44
C MET A 169 -5.57 -11.11 3.50
N GLY A 170 -5.99 -10.76 4.71
CA GLY A 170 -7.19 -9.96 4.96
C GLY A 170 -6.85 -8.49 5.07
N ALA A 171 -7.50 -7.61 4.29
CA ALA A 171 -7.30 -6.17 4.38
C ALA A 171 -8.26 -5.52 5.38
N TYR A 172 -7.75 -4.55 6.14
CA TYR A 172 -8.50 -3.75 7.10
C TYR A 172 -8.42 -2.27 6.73
N LYS A 173 -9.55 -1.57 6.90
CA LYS A 173 -9.62 -0.12 6.80
C LYS A 173 -9.25 0.49 8.15
N SER A 174 -8.37 1.47 8.11
CA SER A 174 -8.04 2.35 9.24
C SER A 174 -8.01 3.80 8.77
N ASP A 175 -7.88 4.74 9.70
CA ASP A 175 -7.71 6.17 9.37
C ASP A 175 -6.29 6.49 8.89
N ASP A 176 -5.35 5.56 9.02
CA ASP A 176 -3.98 5.67 8.51
C ASP A 176 -3.92 5.45 6.99
N VAL A 177 -2.90 6.03 6.35
CA VAL A 177 -2.62 5.92 4.92
C VAL A 177 -2.01 4.55 4.60
N LYS A 178 -1.31 3.93 5.55
CA LYS A 178 -0.67 2.61 5.37
C LYS A 178 -1.70 1.49 5.19
N ARG A 179 -1.38 0.51 4.34
CA ARG A 179 -2.24 -0.67 4.13
C ARG A 179 -2.12 -1.62 5.30
N VAL A 180 -3.23 -1.85 6.00
CA VAL A 180 -3.25 -2.74 7.16
C VAL A 180 -3.83 -4.09 6.76
N VAL A 181 -3.13 -5.16 7.12
CA VAL A 181 -3.50 -6.52 6.79
C VAL A 181 -3.37 -7.47 7.98
N THR A 182 -4.09 -8.59 7.93
CA THR A 182 -3.86 -9.77 8.77
C THR A 182 -3.37 -10.90 7.89
N LEU A 183 -2.47 -11.72 8.43
CA LEU A 183 -2.01 -12.96 7.80
C LEU A 183 -2.67 -14.16 8.50
N ARG A 184 -3.39 -14.97 7.74
CA ARG A 184 -4.03 -16.20 8.23
C ARG A 184 -3.46 -17.40 7.48
N ILE A 185 -3.24 -18.52 8.14
CA ILE A 185 -2.91 -19.76 7.43
C ILE A 185 -4.16 -20.27 6.71
N SER A 186 -4.05 -20.48 5.40
CA SER A 186 -5.16 -20.90 4.54
C SER A 186 -5.82 -22.18 5.05
N GLU A 187 -7.13 -22.31 4.82
CA GLU A 187 -7.96 -23.44 5.27
C GLU A 187 -7.98 -23.66 6.80
N SER A 188 -7.43 -22.73 7.57
CA SER A 188 -7.39 -22.79 9.02
C SER A 188 -7.92 -21.52 9.67
N ARG A 189 -7.99 -21.56 11.00
CA ARG A 189 -8.40 -20.46 11.87
C ARG A 189 -7.23 -19.80 12.58
N LEU A 190 -6.01 -20.07 12.13
CA LEU A 190 -4.78 -19.62 12.76
C LEU A 190 -4.30 -18.31 12.11
N PHE A 191 -4.29 -17.25 12.91
CA PHE A 191 -3.79 -15.94 12.53
C PHE A 191 -2.39 -15.72 13.08
N LEU A 192 -1.57 -15.03 12.29
CA LEU A 192 -0.24 -14.63 12.72
C LEU A 192 -0.36 -13.50 13.75
N SER A 193 0.33 -13.65 14.88
CA SER A 193 0.35 -12.68 15.96
C SER A 193 1.78 -12.26 16.25
N ALA A 194 2.06 -10.98 16.02
CA ALA A 194 3.32 -10.35 16.36
C ALA A 194 3.58 -10.41 17.87
N GLN A 195 4.84 -10.63 18.22
CA GLN A 195 5.35 -10.63 19.60
C GLN A 195 6.41 -9.52 19.75
N ASN A 196 7.12 -9.52 20.87
CA ASN A 196 8.25 -8.61 21.09
C ASN A 196 9.43 -8.94 20.16
N GLU A 197 10.41 -8.05 20.14
CA GLU A 197 11.63 -8.23 19.36
C GLU A 197 12.38 -9.49 19.75
N GLY A 198 12.74 -10.32 18.77
CA GLY A 198 13.44 -11.59 18.94
C GLY A 198 12.56 -12.78 19.32
N ASP A 199 11.32 -12.54 19.76
CA ASP A 199 10.37 -13.60 20.10
C ASP A 199 9.74 -14.20 18.82
N PRO A 200 9.52 -15.52 18.78
CA PRO A 200 8.86 -16.16 17.65
C PRO A 200 7.42 -15.68 17.51
N VAL A 201 6.95 -15.56 16.26
CA VAL A 201 5.55 -15.23 16.00
C VAL A 201 4.64 -16.36 16.49
N LEU A 202 3.49 -15.99 17.04
CA LEU A 202 2.51 -16.95 17.54
C LEU A 202 1.39 -17.15 16.52
N LEU A 203 0.84 -18.37 16.52
CA LEU A 203 -0.36 -18.73 15.77
C LEU A 203 -1.55 -18.68 16.71
N LYS A 204 -2.35 -17.62 16.62
CA LYS A 204 -3.55 -17.42 17.45
C LYS A 204 -4.77 -17.97 16.73
N GLU A 205 -5.47 -18.90 17.36
CA GLU A 205 -6.72 -19.43 16.82
C GLU A 205 -7.88 -18.47 17.08
N MET A 206 -8.66 -18.17 16.02
CA MET A 206 -9.86 -17.33 16.10
C MET A 206 -11.08 -18.06 15.55
N PRO A 207 -12.26 -17.94 16.18
CA PRO A 207 -13.46 -18.65 15.73
C PRO A 207 -13.91 -18.21 14.32
N GLU A 208 -13.76 -16.92 14.01
CA GLU A 208 -14.05 -16.30 12.72
C GLU A 208 -13.02 -15.19 12.46
N THR A 209 -12.87 -14.76 11.20
CA THR A 209 -12.09 -13.57 10.86
C THR A 209 -12.67 -12.35 11.60
N PRO A 210 -11.89 -11.66 12.46
CA PRO A 210 -12.39 -10.54 13.23
C PRO A 210 -12.91 -9.41 12.33
N LYS A 211 -14.19 -9.06 12.42
CA LYS A 211 -14.79 -7.98 11.61
C LYS A 211 -14.27 -6.60 12.01
N THR A 212 -13.89 -6.45 13.27
CA THR A 212 -13.34 -5.23 13.82
C THR A 212 -12.28 -5.58 14.84
N ILE A 213 -11.15 -4.89 14.79
CA ILE A 213 -10.05 -5.04 15.75
C ILE A 213 -9.80 -3.66 16.38
N THR A 214 -9.77 -3.62 17.71
CA THR A 214 -9.46 -2.42 18.52
C THR A 214 -8.25 -2.69 19.41
N ASP A 215 -8.29 -3.77 20.19
CA ASP A 215 -7.29 -4.03 21.23
C ASP A 215 -6.23 -5.06 20.79
N GLU A 216 -6.59 -5.98 19.89
CA GLU A 216 -5.71 -7.04 19.40
C GLU A 216 -4.89 -6.61 18.17
N THR A 217 -4.23 -5.46 18.28
CA THR A 217 -3.43 -4.87 17.20
C THR A 217 -2.22 -5.72 16.82
N ASN A 218 -1.83 -6.69 17.66
CA ASN A 218 -0.75 -7.63 17.37
C ASN A 218 -1.06 -8.62 16.23
N LEU A 219 -2.32 -8.74 15.82
CA LEU A 219 -2.71 -9.52 14.63
C LEU A 219 -2.55 -8.73 13.32
N LEU A 220 -2.34 -7.42 13.43
CA LEU A 220 -2.31 -6.50 12.31
C LEU A 220 -0.87 -6.17 11.94
N PHE A 221 -0.65 -6.10 10.63
CA PHE A 221 0.61 -5.72 10.03
C PHE A 221 0.36 -4.60 9.01
N PHE A 222 1.23 -3.60 8.98
CA PHE A 222 1.34 -2.72 7.83
C PHE A 222 2.05 -3.47 6.71
N TRP A 223 1.44 -3.51 5.54
CA TRP A 223 1.96 -4.18 4.36
C TRP A 223 2.48 -3.16 3.36
N ASP A 224 3.80 -3.12 3.23
CA ASP A 224 4.52 -2.27 2.28
C ASP A 224 5.17 -3.11 1.19
N ILE A 225 5.18 -2.56 -0.03
CA ILE A 225 5.69 -3.23 -1.22
C ILE A 225 6.76 -2.34 -1.86
N HIS A 226 7.97 -2.87 -2.00
CA HIS A 226 9.07 -2.21 -2.70
C HIS A 226 9.59 -3.14 -3.82
N GLY A 227 9.14 -2.89 -5.04
CA GLY A 227 9.43 -3.76 -6.19
C GLY A 227 8.73 -5.11 -6.03
N THR A 228 9.50 -6.21 -6.00
CA THR A 228 9.00 -7.57 -5.74
C THR A 228 9.00 -7.94 -4.25
N LYS A 229 9.59 -7.10 -3.40
CA LYS A 229 9.75 -7.36 -1.97
C LYS A 229 8.57 -6.81 -1.18
N ASN A 230 8.11 -7.61 -0.23
CA ASN A 230 6.99 -7.33 0.66
C ASN A 230 7.51 -7.29 2.10
N TYR A 231 7.06 -6.29 2.84
CA TYR A 231 7.43 -6.05 4.23
C TYR A 231 6.17 -6.04 5.07
N PHE A 232 6.25 -6.67 6.25
CA PHE A 232 5.13 -6.77 7.18
C PHE A 232 5.57 -6.19 8.52
N GLU A 233 5.34 -4.89 8.71
CA GLU A 233 5.62 -4.17 9.96
C GLU A 233 4.47 -4.42 10.95
N SER A 234 4.76 -4.68 12.23
CA SER A 234 3.72 -4.85 13.25
C SER A 234 3.04 -3.53 13.60
N VAL A 235 1.71 -3.55 13.67
CA VAL A 235 0.94 -2.40 14.19
C VAL A 235 1.09 -2.26 15.71
N ALA A 236 1.24 -3.37 16.43
CA ALA A 236 1.43 -3.37 17.88
C ALA A 236 2.84 -2.90 18.30
N HIS A 237 3.84 -3.24 17.49
CA HIS A 237 5.25 -2.93 17.76
C HIS A 237 5.87 -2.21 16.55
N PRO A 238 5.77 -0.86 16.48
CA PRO A 238 6.33 -0.08 15.39
C PRO A 238 7.83 -0.36 15.19
N ASN A 239 8.28 -0.34 13.93
CA ASN A 239 9.63 -0.71 13.50
C ASN A 239 10.02 -2.19 13.68
N LEU A 240 9.12 -3.07 14.14
CA LEU A 240 9.35 -4.52 14.10
C LEU A 240 8.67 -5.14 12.90
N PHE A 241 9.44 -5.91 12.14
CA PHE A 241 9.00 -6.58 10.93
C PHE A 241 8.95 -8.08 11.17
N LEU A 242 8.05 -8.75 10.44
CA LEU A 242 8.13 -10.19 10.27
C LEU A 242 9.49 -10.53 9.66
N ALA A 243 10.20 -11.50 10.24
CA ALA A 243 11.54 -11.83 9.80
C ALA A 243 11.85 -13.32 9.87
N THR A 244 12.75 -13.76 8.98
CA THR A 244 13.36 -15.09 9.01
C THR A 244 14.83 -14.98 9.40
N LYS A 245 15.36 -16.04 9.99
CA LYS A 245 16.79 -16.20 10.24
C LYS A 245 17.12 -17.68 10.24
N GLN A 246 18.32 -18.01 9.77
CA GLN A 246 18.78 -19.39 9.66
C GLN A 246 18.68 -20.11 11.01
N GLU A 247 18.11 -21.33 11.00
CA GLU A 247 17.92 -22.19 12.17
C GLU A 247 17.08 -21.58 13.32
N GLN A 248 16.39 -20.47 13.05
CA GLN A 248 15.51 -19.82 14.00
C GLN A 248 14.07 -19.83 13.52
N PRO A 249 13.10 -19.87 14.44
CA PRO A 249 11.71 -19.68 14.07
C PRO A 249 11.51 -18.28 13.48
N VAL A 250 10.46 -18.16 12.67
CA VAL A 250 9.98 -16.86 12.19
C VAL A 250 9.65 -15.99 13.41
N HIS A 251 10.20 -14.79 13.46
CA HIS A 251 10.16 -13.92 14.64
C HIS A 251 9.97 -12.46 14.21
N MET A 252 9.80 -11.58 15.20
CA MET A 252 9.76 -10.13 14.97
C MET A 252 11.16 -9.54 15.12
N ALA A 253 11.62 -8.75 14.15
CA ALA A 253 12.94 -8.11 14.18
C ALA A 253 12.90 -6.70 13.59
N SER A 254 13.78 -5.83 14.07
CA SER A 254 13.93 -4.46 13.55
C SER A 254 14.71 -4.38 12.23
N GLY A 255 15.35 -5.47 11.81
CA GLY A 255 16.09 -5.59 10.56
C GLY A 255 17.24 -6.60 10.67
N GLN A 256 18.39 -6.25 10.10
CA GLN A 256 19.59 -7.09 10.12
C GLN A 256 20.00 -7.47 11.55
N PRO A 257 20.47 -8.71 11.80
CA PRO A 257 20.88 -9.73 10.83
C PRO A 257 19.74 -10.62 10.30
N SER A 258 18.49 -10.36 10.67
CA SER A 258 17.33 -11.13 10.19
C SER A 258 16.86 -10.61 8.83
N ASN A 259 16.32 -11.50 8.01
CA ASN A 259 15.76 -11.16 6.69
C ASN A 259 14.29 -10.74 6.87
N THR A 260 13.97 -9.51 6.53
CA THR A 260 12.61 -8.93 6.62
C THR A 260 11.88 -8.90 5.28
N ASP A 261 12.59 -9.22 4.21
CA ASP A 261 12.13 -9.07 2.84
C ASP A 261 11.51 -10.39 2.37
N PHE A 262 10.23 -10.33 1.96
CA PHE A 262 9.55 -11.50 1.43
C PHE A 262 9.12 -11.32 -0.03
N GLU A 263 9.27 -12.36 -0.82
CA GLU A 263 8.60 -12.52 -2.10
C GLU A 263 7.29 -13.30 -1.89
N ILE A 264 6.22 -12.82 -2.49
CA ILE A 264 4.91 -13.49 -2.48
C ILE A 264 4.79 -14.32 -3.75
N LEU A 265 4.69 -15.63 -3.60
CA LEU A 265 4.41 -16.56 -4.69
C LEU A 265 2.94 -16.97 -4.63
N ASP A 266 2.16 -16.52 -5.62
CA ASP A 266 0.76 -16.92 -5.72
C ASP A 266 0.68 -18.40 -6.15
N SER A 267 -0.09 -19.22 -5.42
CA SER A 267 -0.29 -20.63 -5.80
C SER A 267 -1.16 -20.69 -7.06
N GLN A 268 -0.73 -21.44 -8.07
CA GLN A 268 -1.58 -21.71 -9.23
C GLN A 268 -2.82 -22.53 -8.82
N PRO A 269 -3.98 -22.26 -9.43
CA PRO A 269 -5.23 -22.97 -9.14
C PRO A 269 -5.20 -24.44 -9.54
#